data_AF-A0A535S242-F1
#
_entry.id   AF-A0A535S242-F1
#
_cell.length_a   1.000
_cell.length_b   1.000
_cell.length_c   1.000
_cell.angle_alpha   90.00
_cell.angle_beta   90.00
_cell.angle_gamma   90.00
#
_symmetry.space_group_name_H-M   'P 1'
#
loop_
_entity.id
_entity.type
_entity.pdbx_description
1 polymer ?
#
loop_
_entity_poly.entity_id
_entity_poly.type
_entity_poly.pdbx_seq_one_letter_code
_entity_poly.pdbx_strand_id
1 'polypeptide(L)'
;MNGPPTRRGAGPPSTRKIGSAVIIRAVCRVLVGREEELSTLEDALLAACRGEGSVMVLAGDAGMGKSRLCSELATQAEKIGATVMEGSCSEADLALPYLPFLEAIGNYLSSAESARPRGRLGVHVRELAKVFPQLAEDGPAPTETGTPDGRLRLFEAILALLGLAAEEHGLLLIIEDLHWADASTRELLDYLTRRLRNRRMLVLVTYRRDEMHRKHPLLPTVQGWQRSRLAQVLELDPLQPDGVARMVSSIFDNTNVGEEFRDFMHARSEGNPFVLEEMLKAAIDRGDIYREEADWQRKPIAELRIPETVRDTILMRVERLEAGQAEVLRCAAVLGRSFDYQALIRLSDQERTAVETALQTAVQQQLLEEEAGSRGRYRFRHALTQEAIYEDLSAPTRERLHSAAADVLSERAETSRAEVAFHLRSANRWQEAVQVTMEAAAAAEARLGYGEAAALYSLLLPLVTTGIDRARLLCRLGEAYWLMGTPGRGAETLADGVALLEQAGESLEAAGHRLTLGRCLWEKGRARGLSRWGPAASWRWSTSALRGCTFSTCTAVPRGRWRRRRSRRPRRPGRMTCGSGR
;
A
#
# COMPACT_ATOMS: atom_id res chain seq x y z
N MET A 1 -48.21 -7.19 82.54
CA MET A 1 -47.68 -8.43 81.94
C MET A 1 -48.51 -8.68 80.68
N ASN A 2 -48.24 -8.12 79.50
CA ASN A 2 -47.01 -7.93 78.73
C ASN A 2 -46.24 -9.24 78.50
N GLY A 3 -46.53 -9.90 77.38
CA GLY A 3 -45.69 -10.92 76.73
C GLY A 3 -45.60 -10.57 75.23
N PRO A 4 -44.41 -10.58 74.60
CA PRO A 4 -44.10 -9.71 73.46
C PRO A 4 -44.41 -10.35 72.09
N PRO A 5 -44.67 -9.54 71.04
CA PRO A 5 -44.57 -10.02 69.66
C PRO A 5 -43.10 -10.16 69.26
N THR A 6 -42.81 -11.29 68.63
CA THR A 6 -41.52 -11.73 68.11
C THR A 6 -41.03 -10.85 66.94
N ARG A 7 -39.71 -10.62 66.95
CA ARG A 7 -38.93 -9.88 65.94
C ARG A 7 -39.16 -10.44 64.53
N ARG A 8 -39.60 -9.60 63.59
CA ARG A 8 -39.37 -9.85 62.15
C ARG A 8 -37.97 -9.34 61.80
N GLY A 9 -37.12 -10.24 61.35
CA GLY A 9 -35.76 -9.96 60.90
C GLY A 9 -35.74 -9.03 59.68
N ALA A 10 -34.74 -8.16 59.67
CA ALA A 10 -34.39 -7.32 58.53
C ALA A 10 -34.06 -8.19 57.31
N GLY A 11 -34.74 -7.94 56.20
CA GLY A 11 -34.33 -8.45 54.89
C GLY A 11 -33.00 -7.81 54.45
N PRO A 12 -32.18 -8.51 53.66
CA PRO A 12 -30.91 -7.99 53.19
C PRO A 12 -31.09 -6.74 52.32
N PRO A 13 -30.11 -5.83 52.29
CA PRO A 13 -30.21 -4.60 51.53
C PRO A 13 -30.37 -4.90 50.04
N SER A 14 -31.41 -4.30 49.45
CA SER A 14 -31.67 -4.24 48.01
C SER A 14 -30.39 -3.84 47.27
N THR A 15 -29.88 -4.75 46.45
CA THR A 15 -28.87 -4.47 45.45
C THR A 15 -29.42 -3.43 44.50
N ARG A 16 -28.80 -2.23 44.52
CA ARG A 16 -29.02 -1.20 43.51
C ARG A 16 -28.79 -1.84 42.14
N LYS A 17 -29.83 -1.82 41.31
CA LYS A 17 -29.70 -2.09 39.87
C LYS A 17 -28.67 -1.13 39.30
N ILE A 18 -27.50 -1.64 38.95
CA ILE A 18 -26.54 -0.93 38.12
C ILE A 18 -27.25 -0.73 36.78
N GLY A 19 -27.55 0.53 36.46
CA GLY A 19 -28.17 0.90 35.20
C GLY A 19 -27.31 0.40 34.03
N SER A 20 -27.99 0.01 32.96
CA SER A 20 -27.39 -0.30 31.66
C SER A 20 -26.29 0.71 31.35
N ALA A 21 -25.05 0.24 31.23
CA ALA A 21 -23.92 1.06 30.83
C ALA A 21 -24.24 1.74 29.50
N VAL A 22 -24.50 3.05 29.55
CA VAL A 22 -24.62 3.88 28.35
C VAL A 22 -23.24 3.84 27.70
N ILE A 23 -23.14 3.20 26.53
CA ILE A 23 -21.90 3.11 25.77
C ILE A 23 -21.59 4.52 25.26
N ILE A 24 -20.65 5.20 25.90
CA ILE A 24 -20.23 6.53 25.47
C ILE A 24 -19.16 6.38 24.39
N ARG A 25 -19.47 6.83 23.18
CA ARG A 25 -18.52 6.87 22.06
C ARG A 25 -17.65 8.12 22.18
N ALA A 26 -16.39 7.96 22.58
CA ALA A 26 -15.38 9.03 22.55
C ALA A 26 -14.84 9.27 21.14
N VAL A 27 -15.72 9.62 20.19
CA VAL A 27 -15.35 9.91 18.80
C VAL A 27 -15.75 11.33 18.50
N CYS A 28 -14.83 12.14 18.01
CA CYS A 28 -15.15 13.47 17.56
C CYS A 28 -15.96 13.38 16.25
N ARG A 29 -17.20 13.83 16.30
CA ARG A 29 -18.07 13.83 15.11
C ARG A 29 -17.82 15.02 14.20
N VAL A 30 -17.19 16.07 14.72
CA VAL A 30 -16.89 17.30 13.98
C VAL A 30 -15.46 17.23 13.47
N LEU A 31 -15.23 17.74 12.27
CA LEU A 31 -13.87 17.94 11.76
C LEU A 31 -13.29 19.18 12.46
N VAL A 32 -12.20 19.01 13.21
CA VAL A 32 -11.63 20.10 14.04
C VAL A 32 -10.24 20.47 13.52
N GLY A 33 -10.01 21.76 13.27
CA GLY A 33 -8.68 22.27 12.92
C GLY A 33 -8.19 21.80 11.54
N ARG A 34 -9.14 21.53 10.63
CA ARG A 34 -8.90 21.12 9.24
C ARG A 34 -9.75 21.91 8.24
N GLU A 35 -10.27 23.06 8.68
CA GLU A 35 -11.21 23.88 7.91
C GLU A 35 -10.55 24.46 6.66
N GLU A 36 -9.27 24.86 6.74
CA GLU A 36 -8.52 25.41 5.60
C GLU A 36 -8.17 24.31 4.58
N GLU A 37 -7.73 23.14 5.05
CA GLU A 37 -7.41 22.01 4.19
C GLU A 37 -8.66 21.46 3.50
N LEU A 38 -9.79 21.34 4.22
CA LEU A 38 -11.07 20.94 3.62
C LEU A 38 -11.52 21.96 2.57
N SER A 39 -11.48 23.26 2.87
CA SER A 39 -11.84 24.31 1.90
C SER A 39 -10.99 24.22 0.63
N THR A 40 -9.69 23.96 0.77
CA THR A 40 -8.79 23.82 -0.39
C THR A 40 -9.14 22.60 -1.23
N LEU A 41 -9.53 21.48 -0.60
CA LEU A 41 -9.96 20.27 -1.30
C LEU A 41 -11.32 20.46 -1.99
N GLU A 42 -12.27 21.15 -1.35
CA GLU A 42 -13.57 21.48 -1.93
C GLU A 42 -13.41 22.39 -3.16
N ASP A 43 -12.53 23.40 -3.10
CA ASP A 43 -12.22 24.25 -4.24
C ASP A 43 -11.65 23.45 -5.42
N ALA A 44 -10.72 22.53 -5.13
CA ALA A 44 -10.14 21.64 -6.14
C ALA A 44 -11.19 20.69 -6.76
N LEU A 45 -12.13 20.19 -5.95
CA LEU A 45 -13.22 19.33 -6.40
C LEU A 45 -14.15 20.09 -7.35
N LEU A 46 -14.57 21.31 -6.96
CA LEU A 46 -15.43 22.15 -7.79
C LEU A 46 -14.74 22.55 -9.10
N ALA A 47 -13.43 22.84 -9.07
CA ALA A 47 -12.63 23.08 -10.28
C ALA A 47 -12.58 21.84 -11.18
N ALA A 48 -12.34 20.66 -10.60
CA ALA A 48 -12.37 19.41 -11.34
C ALA A 48 -13.74 19.17 -12.00
N CYS A 49 -14.86 19.37 -11.31
CA CYS A 49 -16.20 19.26 -11.92
C CYS A 49 -16.40 20.19 -13.14
N ARG A 50 -15.72 21.35 -13.18
CA ARG A 50 -15.72 22.27 -14.33
C ARG A 50 -14.75 21.86 -15.46
N GLY A 51 -14.02 20.77 -15.30
CA GLY A 51 -13.05 20.25 -16.27
C GLY A 51 -11.60 20.61 -15.98
N GLU A 52 -11.31 21.25 -14.83
CA GLU A 52 -9.95 21.60 -14.41
C GLU A 52 -9.39 20.51 -13.48
N GLY A 53 -9.20 19.31 -14.03
CA GLY A 53 -8.73 18.16 -13.27
C GLY A 53 -7.32 18.36 -12.69
N SER A 54 -7.13 17.84 -11.47
CA SER A 54 -5.92 18.06 -10.67
C SER A 54 -5.64 16.88 -9.73
N VAL A 55 -4.44 16.87 -9.14
CA VAL A 55 -4.05 15.94 -8.07
C VAL A 55 -3.84 16.71 -6.78
N MET A 56 -4.47 16.23 -5.72
CA MET A 56 -4.27 16.70 -4.36
C MET A 56 -3.61 15.58 -3.55
N VAL A 57 -2.56 15.92 -2.80
CA VAL A 57 -1.82 14.97 -1.98
C VAL A 57 -1.94 15.39 -0.52
N LEU A 58 -2.49 14.51 0.31
CA LEU A 58 -2.55 14.68 1.76
C LEU A 58 -1.39 13.94 2.41
N ALA A 59 -0.45 14.70 2.95
CA ALA A 59 0.70 14.19 3.68
C ALA A 59 0.50 14.43 5.17
N GLY A 60 0.72 13.43 6.00
CA GLY A 60 0.65 13.60 7.45
C GLY A 60 0.93 12.29 8.15
N ASP A 61 1.32 12.36 9.41
CA ASP A 61 1.72 11.20 10.17
C ASP A 61 0.50 10.28 10.45
N ALA A 62 0.74 9.10 11.00
CA ALA A 62 -0.32 8.19 11.43
C ALA A 62 -1.35 8.88 12.33
N GLY A 63 -2.65 8.65 12.13
CA GLY A 63 -3.69 9.18 13.01
C GLY A 63 -4.01 10.69 12.87
N MET A 64 -3.35 11.42 11.96
CA MET A 64 -3.51 12.87 11.79
C MET A 64 -4.86 13.33 11.19
N GLY A 65 -5.74 12.38 10.83
CA GLY A 65 -7.06 12.66 10.26
C GLY A 65 -7.14 12.64 8.72
N LYS A 66 -6.13 12.10 8.02
CA LYS A 66 -6.11 12.00 6.54
C LYS A 66 -7.38 11.32 5.99
N SER A 67 -7.67 10.09 6.42
CA SER A 67 -8.84 9.34 5.96
C SER A 67 -10.16 10.03 6.33
N ARG A 68 -10.22 10.69 7.50
CA ARG A 68 -11.40 11.46 7.91
C ARG A 68 -11.66 12.63 6.96
N LEU A 69 -10.61 13.33 6.54
CA LEU A 69 -10.70 14.43 5.58
C LEU A 69 -11.10 13.92 4.18
N CYS A 70 -10.59 12.75 3.76
CA CYS A 70 -11.05 12.06 2.55
C CYS A 70 -12.54 11.73 2.60
N SER A 71 -13.03 11.14 3.69
CA SER A 71 -14.46 10.80 3.86
C SER A 71 -15.36 12.03 3.86
N GLU A 72 -14.90 13.14 4.45
CA GLU A 72 -15.66 14.39 4.45
C GLU A 72 -15.78 14.97 3.04
N LEU A 73 -14.67 14.99 2.29
CA LEU A 73 -14.67 15.42 0.89
C LEU A 73 -15.53 14.49 0.01
N ALA A 74 -15.46 13.17 0.21
CA ALA A 74 -16.30 12.19 -0.47
C ALA A 74 -17.79 12.48 -0.24
N THR A 75 -18.18 12.74 1.00
CA THR A 75 -19.55 13.11 1.36
C THR A 75 -20.00 14.39 0.64
N GLN A 76 -19.11 15.38 0.48
CA GLN A 76 -19.43 16.61 -0.27
C GLN A 76 -19.52 16.36 -1.78
N ALA A 77 -18.64 15.51 -2.33
CA ALA A 77 -18.68 15.11 -3.73
C ALA A 77 -20.00 14.41 -4.09
N GLU A 78 -20.46 13.49 -3.25
CA GLU A 78 -21.76 12.81 -3.42
C GLU A 78 -22.94 13.80 -3.38
N LYS A 79 -22.91 14.79 -2.47
CA LYS A 79 -23.97 15.82 -2.37
C LYS A 79 -24.11 16.66 -3.64
N ILE A 80 -23.02 16.89 -4.36
CA ILE A 80 -23.02 17.62 -5.64
C ILE A 80 -23.19 16.69 -6.86
N GLY A 81 -23.41 15.40 -6.63
CA GLY A 81 -23.66 14.37 -7.65
C GLY A 81 -22.40 13.81 -8.32
N ALA A 82 -21.20 14.18 -7.88
CA ALA A 82 -19.96 13.63 -8.43
C ALA A 82 -19.81 12.15 -8.07
N THR A 83 -19.24 11.36 -8.99
CA THR A 83 -18.92 9.96 -8.70
C THR A 83 -17.74 9.91 -7.74
N VAL A 84 -17.82 9.08 -6.69
CA VAL A 84 -16.71 8.80 -5.78
C VAL A 84 -16.22 7.38 -6.00
N MET A 85 -14.91 7.22 -6.15
CA MET A 85 -14.26 5.92 -6.16
C MET A 85 -13.12 5.94 -5.15
N GLU A 86 -13.03 4.92 -4.31
CA GLU A 86 -12.05 4.83 -3.23
C GLU A 86 -11.37 3.47 -3.24
N GLY A 87 -10.05 3.47 -3.06
CA GLY A 87 -9.27 2.27 -2.83
C GLY A 87 -8.07 2.59 -1.96
N SER A 88 -7.51 1.56 -1.32
CA SER A 88 -6.41 1.71 -0.36
C SER A 88 -5.23 0.84 -0.73
N CYS A 89 -4.02 1.34 -0.47
CA CYS A 89 -2.84 0.50 -0.53
C CYS A 89 -2.66 -0.23 0.81
N SER A 90 -2.10 -1.44 0.78
CA SER A 90 -1.80 -2.23 1.97
C SER A 90 -0.36 -2.73 1.96
N GLU A 91 0.24 -2.90 3.14
CA GLU A 91 1.61 -3.41 3.27
C GLU A 91 1.75 -4.86 2.74
N ALA A 92 0.65 -5.62 2.70
CA ALA A 92 0.62 -6.99 2.17
C ALA A 92 0.66 -7.06 0.62
N ASP A 93 0.67 -5.92 -0.08
CA ASP A 93 0.41 -5.80 -1.53
C ASP A 93 1.57 -6.18 -2.46
N LEU A 94 2.52 -7.00 -2.01
CA LEU A 94 3.16 -7.90 -2.98
C LEU A 94 2.13 -8.87 -3.62
N ALA A 95 0.89 -8.83 -3.14
CA ALA A 95 -0.23 -9.67 -3.53
C ALA A 95 -0.81 -9.40 -4.94
N LEU A 96 -1.15 -8.16 -5.27
CA LEU A 96 -1.97 -7.82 -6.44
C LEU A 96 -1.58 -6.45 -7.03
N PRO A 97 -1.06 -6.41 -8.26
CA PRO A 97 -0.77 -5.14 -8.95
C PRO A 97 -2.04 -4.29 -9.11
N TYR A 98 -1.90 -2.98 -8.94
CA TYR A 98 -2.99 -2.01 -9.13
C TYR A 98 -4.12 -2.11 -8.11
N LEU A 99 -3.95 -2.83 -6.99
CA LEU A 99 -5.02 -3.13 -6.02
C LEU A 99 -5.93 -1.94 -5.69
N PRO A 100 -5.45 -0.74 -5.29
CA PRO A 100 -6.35 0.35 -4.95
C PRO A 100 -7.23 0.80 -6.13
N PHE A 101 -6.72 0.72 -7.37
CA PHE A 101 -7.56 0.98 -8.55
C PHE A 101 -8.55 -0.15 -8.82
N LEU A 102 -8.17 -1.40 -8.55
CA LEU A 102 -9.06 -2.55 -8.68
C LEU A 102 -10.22 -2.48 -7.69
N GLU A 103 -9.97 -2.08 -6.45
CA GLU A 103 -10.99 -1.85 -5.43
C GLU A 103 -11.93 -0.72 -5.86
N ALA A 104 -11.36 0.46 -6.15
CA ALA A 104 -12.09 1.67 -6.50
C ALA A 104 -13.01 1.46 -7.71
N ILE A 105 -12.46 0.88 -8.79
CA ILE A 105 -13.20 0.64 -10.03
C ILE A 105 -14.10 -0.59 -9.89
N GLY A 106 -13.67 -1.65 -9.20
CA GLY A 106 -14.44 -2.87 -9.02
C GLY A 106 -15.75 -2.62 -8.27
N ASN A 107 -15.69 -1.82 -7.21
CA ASN A 107 -16.88 -1.38 -6.46
C ASN A 107 -17.82 -0.56 -7.35
N TYR A 108 -17.28 0.37 -8.13
CA TYR A 108 -18.05 1.15 -9.09
C TYR A 108 -18.75 0.24 -10.12
N LEU A 109 -18.03 -0.69 -10.75
CA LEU A 109 -18.56 -1.63 -11.75
C LEU A 109 -19.60 -2.61 -11.20
N SER A 110 -19.57 -2.90 -9.90
CA SER A 110 -20.50 -3.82 -9.24
C SER A 110 -21.82 -3.15 -8.83
N SER A 111 -21.87 -1.81 -8.81
CA SER A 111 -23.10 -1.07 -8.52
C SER A 111 -24.10 -1.16 -9.69
N ALA A 112 -25.38 -1.42 -9.38
CA ALA A 112 -26.41 -1.72 -10.38
C ALA A 112 -26.70 -0.58 -11.38
N GLU A 113 -26.34 0.66 -11.03
CA GLU A 113 -26.51 1.85 -11.88
C GLU A 113 -25.40 2.00 -12.93
N SER A 114 -24.22 1.39 -12.72
CA SER A 114 -23.05 1.57 -13.58
C SER A 114 -22.96 0.53 -14.71
N ALA A 115 -23.94 -0.36 -14.89
CA ALA A 115 -23.94 -1.49 -15.84
C ALA A 115 -23.84 -1.12 -17.35
N ARG A 116 -23.54 0.13 -17.69
CA ARG A 116 -23.51 0.71 -19.04
C ARG A 116 -22.13 0.98 -19.69
N PRO A 117 -20.92 0.65 -19.16
CA PRO A 117 -19.69 1.21 -19.75
C PRO A 117 -19.22 0.36 -20.93
N ARG A 118 -19.57 -0.93 -20.98
CA ARG A 118 -19.04 -1.89 -21.97
C ARG A 118 -19.23 -1.42 -23.42
N GLY A 119 -20.44 -0.96 -23.78
CA GLY A 119 -20.72 -0.46 -25.14
C GLY A 119 -19.98 0.83 -25.50
N ARG A 120 -19.50 1.58 -24.51
CA ARG A 120 -18.81 2.87 -24.69
C ARG A 120 -17.29 2.76 -24.62
N LEU A 121 -16.78 1.72 -23.99
CA LEU A 121 -15.35 1.43 -23.84
C LEU A 121 -14.71 0.92 -25.13
N GLY A 122 -15.49 0.34 -26.05
CA GLY A 122 -15.00 -0.13 -27.35
C GLY A 122 -13.77 -1.02 -27.23
N VAL A 123 -12.67 -0.63 -27.90
CA VAL A 123 -11.41 -1.40 -27.90
C VAL A 123 -10.74 -1.53 -26.53
N HIS A 124 -11.09 -0.68 -25.56
CA HIS A 124 -10.50 -0.69 -24.22
C HIS A 124 -10.98 -1.85 -23.34
N VAL A 125 -12.18 -2.42 -23.62
CA VAL A 125 -12.74 -3.53 -22.82
C VAL A 125 -11.77 -4.71 -22.73
N ARG A 126 -11.09 -5.02 -23.83
CA ARG A 126 -10.14 -6.13 -23.91
C ARG A 126 -8.92 -5.94 -23.00
N GLU A 127 -8.45 -4.71 -22.86
CA GLU A 127 -7.30 -4.41 -22.00
C GLU A 127 -7.73 -4.38 -20.52
N LEU A 128 -8.91 -3.82 -20.24
CA LEU A 128 -9.50 -3.85 -18.88
C LEU A 128 -9.78 -5.27 -18.40
N ALA A 129 -10.21 -6.17 -19.29
CA ALA A 129 -10.53 -7.57 -18.96
C ALA A 129 -9.32 -8.34 -18.38
N LYS A 130 -8.09 -7.89 -18.63
CA LYS A 130 -6.87 -8.48 -18.05
C LYS A 130 -6.78 -8.29 -16.54
N VAL A 131 -7.40 -7.24 -16.02
CA VAL A 131 -7.35 -6.86 -14.61
C VAL A 131 -8.73 -6.87 -13.94
N PHE A 132 -9.81 -6.75 -14.73
CA PHE A 132 -11.20 -6.88 -14.32
C PHE A 132 -11.85 -8.07 -15.07
N PRO A 133 -11.74 -9.31 -14.56
CA PRO A 133 -12.27 -10.49 -15.24
C PRO A 133 -13.77 -10.40 -15.57
N GLN A 134 -14.53 -9.67 -14.76
CA GLN A 134 -15.94 -9.40 -15.01
C GLN A 134 -16.22 -8.57 -16.27
N LEU A 135 -15.19 -8.03 -16.95
CA LEU A 135 -15.32 -7.34 -18.23
C LEU A 135 -14.93 -8.22 -19.43
N ALA A 136 -14.47 -9.45 -19.20
CA ALA A 136 -14.13 -10.38 -20.27
C ALA A 136 -15.36 -10.73 -21.14
N GLU A 137 -15.16 -10.82 -22.45
CA GLU A 137 -16.11 -11.41 -23.38
C GLU A 137 -15.88 -12.92 -23.48
N ASP A 138 -16.93 -13.70 -23.76
CA ASP A 138 -16.79 -15.12 -24.13
C ASP A 138 -16.08 -15.21 -25.50
N GLY A 139 -14.76 -15.33 -25.48
CA GLY A 139 -13.94 -15.43 -26.69
C GLY A 139 -12.46 -15.69 -26.39
N PRO A 140 -11.68 -16.25 -27.33
CA PRO A 140 -10.28 -16.57 -27.10
C PRO A 140 -9.45 -15.31 -26.85
N ALA A 141 -8.76 -15.27 -25.71
CA ALA A 141 -7.78 -14.23 -25.40
C ALA A 141 -6.65 -14.25 -26.46
N PRO A 142 -6.34 -13.15 -27.15
CA PRO A 142 -5.30 -13.20 -28.17
C PRO A 142 -3.90 -13.14 -27.53
N THR A 143 -2.99 -13.89 -28.14
CA THR A 143 -1.64 -14.27 -27.70
C THR A 143 -0.59 -13.16 -27.64
N GLU A 144 -0.96 -11.88 -27.81
CA GLU A 144 -0.01 -10.76 -27.68
C GLU A 144 0.13 -10.30 -26.23
N THR A 145 0.63 -11.18 -25.37
CA THR A 145 1.12 -10.86 -24.03
C THR A 145 2.61 -10.51 -24.11
N GLY A 146 3.05 -9.45 -23.41
CA GLY A 146 4.48 -9.17 -23.22
C GLY A 146 5.13 -8.17 -24.18
N THR A 147 4.49 -7.04 -24.48
CA THR A 147 5.16 -5.85 -25.03
C THR A 147 5.01 -4.67 -24.08
N PRO A 148 5.98 -3.73 -24.02
CA PRO A 148 5.83 -2.48 -23.26
C PRO A 148 4.54 -1.72 -23.62
N ASP A 149 4.08 -1.84 -24.87
CA ASP A 149 2.84 -1.23 -25.35
C ASP A 149 1.60 -1.78 -24.65
N GLY A 150 1.61 -3.04 -24.19
CA GLY A 150 0.48 -3.64 -23.48
C GLY A 150 0.12 -2.91 -22.18
N ARG A 151 1.14 -2.51 -21.40
CA ARG A 151 0.94 -1.75 -20.16
C ARG A 151 0.40 -0.35 -20.44
N LEU A 152 0.93 0.33 -21.45
CA LEU A 152 0.42 1.64 -21.88
C LEU A 152 -1.04 1.54 -22.32
N ARG A 153 -1.41 0.52 -23.10
CA ARG A 153 -2.80 0.28 -23.52
C ARG A 153 -3.73 0.04 -22.33
N LEU A 154 -3.27 -0.68 -21.30
CA LEU A 154 -4.02 -0.83 -20.04
C LEU A 154 -4.23 0.53 -19.35
N PHE A 155 -3.20 1.36 -19.26
CA PHE A 155 -3.31 2.68 -18.63
C PHE A 155 -4.25 3.62 -19.40
N GLU A 156 -4.21 3.59 -20.73
CA GLU A 156 -5.17 4.29 -21.59
C GLU A 156 -6.60 3.80 -21.38
N ALA A 157 -6.78 2.48 -21.26
CA ALA A 157 -8.07 1.86 -20.97
C ALA A 157 -8.64 2.24 -19.60
N ILE A 158 -7.81 2.26 -18.54
CA ILE A 158 -8.21 2.71 -17.20
C ILE A 158 -8.58 4.19 -17.25
N LEU A 159 -7.76 5.03 -17.90
CA LEU A 159 -8.06 6.46 -18.05
C LEU A 159 -9.37 6.71 -18.82
N ALA A 160 -9.65 5.89 -19.84
CA ALA A 160 -10.91 5.97 -20.58
C ALA A 160 -12.11 5.60 -19.69
N LEU A 161 -11.99 4.55 -18.88
CA LEU A 161 -13.03 4.14 -17.93
C LEU A 161 -13.31 5.21 -16.88
N LEU A 162 -12.26 5.76 -16.25
CA LEU A 162 -12.41 6.87 -15.30
C LEU A 162 -13.00 8.11 -15.97
N GLY A 163 -12.63 8.36 -17.23
CA GLY A 163 -13.21 9.42 -18.05
C GLY A 163 -14.71 9.26 -18.25
N LEU A 164 -15.19 8.05 -18.56
CA LEU A 164 -16.62 7.74 -18.69
C LEU A 164 -17.38 7.98 -17.38
N ALA A 165 -16.81 7.56 -16.24
CA ALA A 165 -17.41 7.78 -14.93
C ALA A 165 -17.47 9.27 -14.55
N ALA A 166 -16.55 10.08 -15.08
CA ALA A 166 -16.47 11.51 -14.80
C ALA A 166 -17.38 12.38 -15.68
N GLU A 167 -18.04 11.84 -16.71
CA GLU A 167 -18.66 12.65 -17.77
C GLU A 167 -19.79 13.56 -17.28
N GLU A 168 -20.73 13.02 -16.48
CA GLU A 168 -21.95 13.75 -16.11
C GLU A 168 -21.64 14.82 -15.06
N HIS A 169 -21.08 14.41 -13.91
CA HIS A 169 -20.95 15.25 -12.72
C HIS A 169 -19.51 15.37 -12.19
N GLY A 170 -18.53 14.78 -12.88
CA GLY A 170 -17.16 14.68 -12.42
C GLY A 170 -16.89 13.46 -11.54
N LEU A 171 -15.62 13.23 -11.24
CA LEU A 171 -15.12 12.09 -10.48
C LEU A 171 -14.12 12.53 -9.42
N LEU A 172 -14.34 12.09 -8.18
CA LEU A 172 -13.35 12.08 -7.11
C LEU A 172 -12.79 10.66 -6.98
N LEU A 173 -11.51 10.48 -7.31
CA LEU A 173 -10.78 9.24 -7.09
C LEU A 173 -9.88 9.38 -5.86
N ILE A 174 -10.14 8.60 -4.82
CA ILE A 174 -9.38 8.59 -3.58
C ILE A 174 -8.48 7.35 -3.54
N ILE A 175 -7.18 7.55 -3.38
CA ILE A 175 -6.20 6.48 -3.20
C ILE A 175 -5.51 6.68 -1.85
N GLU A 176 -5.88 5.85 -0.88
CA GLU A 176 -5.32 5.93 0.47
C GLU A 176 -3.97 5.19 0.60
N ASP A 177 -3.15 5.67 1.53
CA ASP A 177 -1.94 5.02 2.00
C ASP A 177 -0.89 4.72 0.91
N LEU A 178 -0.70 5.66 -0.03
CA LEU A 178 0.18 5.56 -1.19
C LEU A 178 1.65 5.20 -0.87
N HIS A 179 2.10 5.39 0.37
CA HIS A 179 3.40 4.94 0.82
C HIS A 179 3.58 3.41 0.71
N TRP A 180 2.50 2.63 0.82
CA TRP A 180 2.51 1.19 0.59
C TRP A 180 2.27 0.79 -0.87
N ALA A 181 2.09 1.74 -1.78
CA ALA A 181 1.76 1.44 -3.16
C ALA A 181 2.86 0.64 -3.89
N ASP A 182 2.42 -0.43 -4.54
CA ASP A 182 3.23 -1.23 -5.44
C ASP A 182 3.78 -0.40 -6.62
N ALA A 183 4.75 -0.96 -7.34
CA ALA A 183 5.43 -0.24 -8.41
C ALA A 183 4.47 0.09 -9.56
N SER A 184 3.60 -0.84 -9.91
CA SER A 184 2.64 -0.69 -10.99
C SER A 184 1.55 0.34 -10.67
N THR A 185 1.04 0.35 -9.43
CA THR A 185 0.13 1.39 -8.91
C THR A 185 0.78 2.77 -9.00
N ARG A 186 2.03 2.93 -8.58
CA ARG A 186 2.75 4.21 -8.66
C ARG A 186 2.96 4.68 -10.10
N GLU A 187 3.23 3.77 -11.02
CA GLU A 187 3.37 4.07 -12.46
C GLU A 187 2.05 4.48 -13.09
N LEU A 188 0.95 3.78 -12.80
CA LEU A 188 -0.39 4.14 -13.27
C LEU A 188 -0.79 5.51 -12.73
N LEU A 189 -0.54 5.77 -11.45
CA LEU A 189 -0.84 7.07 -10.85
C LEU A 189 -0.01 8.20 -11.50
N ASP A 190 1.29 8.03 -11.72
CA ASP A 190 2.10 9.02 -12.47
C ASP A 190 1.58 9.24 -13.90
N TYR A 191 1.15 8.17 -14.56
CA TYR A 191 0.54 8.23 -15.89
C TYR A 191 -0.75 9.08 -15.90
N LEU A 192 -1.64 8.85 -14.92
CA LEU A 192 -2.90 9.58 -14.75
C LEU A 192 -2.64 11.04 -14.42
N THR A 193 -1.79 11.34 -13.43
CA THR A 193 -1.41 12.68 -12.98
C THR A 193 -1.00 13.59 -14.15
N ARG A 194 -0.22 13.08 -15.09
CA ARG A 194 0.23 13.84 -16.28
C ARG A 194 -0.87 14.14 -17.30
N ARG A 195 -2.05 13.54 -17.15
CA ARG A 195 -3.17 13.58 -18.09
C ARG A 195 -4.46 14.09 -17.44
N LEU A 196 -4.48 14.57 -16.21
CA LEU A 196 -5.74 15.07 -15.63
C LEU A 196 -6.16 16.45 -16.17
N ARG A 197 -5.23 17.21 -16.75
CA ARG A 197 -5.54 18.52 -17.33
C ARG A 197 -6.69 18.40 -18.34
N ASN A 198 -7.68 19.28 -18.22
CA ASN A 198 -8.89 19.32 -19.04
C ASN A 198 -9.83 18.11 -18.86
N ARG A 199 -9.72 17.35 -17.76
CA ARG A 199 -10.65 16.27 -17.40
C ARG A 199 -11.45 16.63 -16.17
N ARG A 200 -12.65 16.05 -16.05
CA ARG A 200 -13.54 16.29 -14.91
C ARG A 200 -13.20 15.45 -13.67
N MET A 201 -11.92 15.42 -13.31
CA MET A 201 -11.39 14.44 -12.34
C MET A 201 -10.51 15.10 -11.29
N LEU A 202 -10.84 14.88 -10.02
CA LEU A 202 -9.96 15.15 -8.89
C LEU A 202 -9.39 13.81 -8.40
N VAL A 203 -8.06 13.70 -8.37
CA VAL A 203 -7.39 12.55 -7.73
C VAL A 203 -6.84 13.01 -6.39
N LEU A 204 -7.36 12.45 -5.31
CA LEU A 204 -6.89 12.68 -3.94
C LEU A 204 -6.08 11.48 -3.49
N VAL A 205 -4.84 11.70 -3.09
CA VAL A 205 -3.98 10.62 -2.58
C VAL A 205 -3.46 10.93 -1.20
N THR A 206 -3.33 9.92 -0.33
CA THR A 206 -2.81 10.10 1.02
C THR A 206 -1.49 9.35 1.21
N TYR A 207 -0.56 9.88 2.01
CA TYR A 207 0.60 9.10 2.46
C TYR A 207 1.04 9.50 3.88
N ARG A 208 1.70 8.55 4.56
CA ARG A 208 2.27 8.71 5.91
C ARG A 208 3.68 9.30 5.82
N ARG A 209 3.96 10.43 6.48
CA ARG A 209 5.31 11.04 6.47
C ARG A 209 6.30 10.22 7.30
N ASP A 210 5.84 9.64 8.39
CA ASP A 210 6.56 8.75 9.31
C ASP A 210 7.11 7.49 8.62
N GLU A 211 6.40 6.96 7.62
CA GLU A 211 6.81 5.78 6.84
C GLU A 211 7.76 6.09 5.67
N MET A 212 7.96 7.38 5.38
CA MET A 212 8.67 7.82 4.17
C MET A 212 10.16 8.04 4.43
N HIS A 213 10.90 6.94 4.58
CA HIS A 213 12.36 6.99 4.71
C HIS A 213 13.05 7.64 3.49
N ARG A 214 14.28 8.14 3.66
CA ARG A 214 15.02 8.93 2.63
C ARG A 214 15.16 8.28 1.23
N LYS A 215 15.05 6.95 1.14
CA LYS A 215 15.17 6.17 -0.11
C LYS A 215 13.84 5.62 -0.60
N HIS A 216 12.74 6.03 0.02
CA HIS A 216 11.42 5.50 -0.29
C HIS A 216 11.07 5.77 -1.76
N PRO A 217 10.61 4.76 -2.52
CA PRO A 217 10.48 4.87 -3.98
C PRO A 217 9.32 5.77 -4.43
N LEU A 218 8.43 6.18 -3.52
CA LEU A 218 7.39 7.20 -3.79
C LEU A 218 7.93 8.64 -3.77
N LEU A 219 9.00 8.94 -3.01
CA LEU A 219 9.51 10.30 -2.82
C LEU A 219 9.88 11.00 -4.15
N PRO A 220 10.63 10.37 -5.07
CA PRO A 220 10.99 11.01 -6.34
C PRO A 220 9.76 11.37 -7.19
N THR A 221 8.71 10.55 -7.11
CA THR A 221 7.46 10.73 -7.85
C THR A 221 6.70 11.97 -7.34
N VAL A 222 6.44 12.04 -6.02
CA VAL A 222 5.73 13.18 -5.40
C VAL A 222 6.50 14.49 -5.60
N GLN A 223 7.83 14.47 -5.41
CA GLN A 223 8.68 15.64 -5.69
C GLN A 223 8.70 16.02 -7.18
N GLY A 224 8.56 15.04 -8.08
CA GLY A 224 8.42 15.27 -9.51
C GLY A 224 7.11 15.99 -9.85
N TRP A 225 6.01 15.58 -9.23
CA TRP A 225 4.70 16.22 -9.41
C TRP A 225 4.68 17.65 -8.87
N GLN A 226 5.19 17.88 -7.66
CA GLN A 226 5.31 19.22 -7.08
C GLN A 226 6.11 20.17 -7.97
N ARG A 227 7.32 19.78 -8.38
CA ARG A 227 8.18 20.60 -9.25
C ARG A 227 7.56 20.92 -10.60
N SER A 228 6.76 19.98 -11.13
CA SER A 228 6.07 20.13 -12.40
C SER A 228 4.70 20.81 -12.27
N ARG A 229 4.29 21.20 -11.05
CA ARG A 229 2.96 21.73 -10.72
C ARG A 229 1.81 20.83 -11.21
N LEU A 230 2.03 19.51 -11.14
CA LEU A 230 1.03 18.51 -11.48
C LEU A 230 0.19 18.07 -10.28
N ALA A 231 0.68 18.33 -9.06
CA ALA A 231 -0.02 18.06 -7.82
C ALA A 231 0.24 19.17 -6.81
N GLN A 232 -0.77 19.45 -5.98
CA GLN A 232 -0.63 20.26 -4.78
C GLN A 232 -0.55 19.34 -3.56
N VAL A 233 0.37 19.63 -2.65
CA VAL A 233 0.55 18.86 -1.42
C VAL A 233 0.07 19.69 -0.25
N LEU A 234 -0.84 19.10 0.53
CA LEU A 234 -1.36 19.62 1.77
C LEU A 234 -0.78 18.79 2.91
N GLU A 235 -0.06 19.45 3.81
CA GLU A 235 0.55 18.80 4.96
C GLU A 235 -0.36 18.98 6.18
N LEU A 236 -0.75 17.86 6.80
CA LEU A 236 -1.55 17.86 8.01
C LEU A 236 -0.64 17.89 9.23
N ASP A 237 -0.59 19.05 9.87
CA ASP A 237 0.19 19.26 11.09
C ASP A 237 -0.62 18.93 12.35
N PRO A 238 0.04 18.69 13.49
CA PRO A 238 -0.65 18.36 14.72
C PRO A 238 -1.62 19.47 15.14
N LEU A 239 -2.73 19.08 15.77
CA LEU A 239 -3.69 20.03 16.33
C LEU A 239 -2.99 20.90 17.36
N GLN A 240 -3.10 22.21 17.18
CA GLN A 240 -2.71 23.18 18.19
C GLN A 240 -3.57 23.02 19.46
N PRO A 241 -3.15 23.57 20.61
CA PRO A 241 -3.90 23.44 21.87
C PRO A 241 -5.38 23.80 21.74
N ASP A 242 -5.72 24.85 20.98
CA ASP A 242 -7.13 25.24 20.74
C ASP A 242 -7.91 24.19 19.95
N GLY A 243 -7.25 23.52 18.99
CA GLY A 243 -7.81 22.38 18.26
C GLY A 243 -8.07 21.20 19.19
N VAL A 244 -7.12 20.89 20.09
CA VAL A 244 -7.32 19.88 21.15
C VAL A 244 -8.51 20.24 22.02
N ALA A 245 -8.61 21.47 22.51
CA ALA A 245 -9.74 21.92 23.34
C ALA A 245 -11.08 21.77 22.61
N ARG A 246 -11.17 22.18 21.33
CA ARG A 246 -12.38 22.02 20.51
C ARG A 246 -12.74 20.55 20.31
N MET A 247 -11.76 19.69 20.07
CA MET A 247 -11.98 18.25 19.88
C MET A 247 -12.48 17.60 21.18
N VAL A 248 -11.84 17.88 22.31
CA VAL A 248 -12.29 17.42 23.64
C VAL A 248 -13.70 17.92 23.95
N SER A 249 -13.96 19.21 23.71
CA SER A 249 -15.29 19.82 23.92
C SER A 249 -16.35 19.12 23.06
N SER A 250 -16.08 18.85 21.79
CA SER A 250 -17.00 18.13 20.90
C SER A 250 -17.28 16.70 21.35
N ILE A 251 -16.28 15.99 21.90
CA ILE A 251 -16.47 14.63 22.42
C ILE A 251 -17.32 14.65 23.70
N PHE A 252 -17.20 15.70 24.51
CA PHE A 252 -17.90 15.88 25.77
C PHE A 252 -19.10 16.81 25.68
N ASP A 253 -19.90 16.69 24.61
CA ASP A 253 -21.18 17.40 24.45
C ASP A 253 -21.09 18.94 24.60
N ASN A 254 -20.01 19.55 24.10
CA ASN A 254 -19.68 20.99 24.19
C ASN A 254 -19.36 21.51 25.61
N THR A 255 -18.80 20.65 26.47
CA THR A 255 -18.30 21.06 27.78
C THR A 255 -17.10 22.00 27.64
N ASN A 256 -16.99 22.99 28.54
CA ASN A 256 -15.83 23.88 28.58
C ASN A 256 -14.58 23.14 29.07
N VAL A 257 -13.49 23.22 28.31
CA VAL A 257 -12.25 22.51 28.60
C VAL A 257 -11.27 23.48 29.26
N GLY A 258 -10.98 23.28 30.55
CA GLY A 258 -10.00 24.12 31.25
C GLY A 258 -8.60 24.01 30.65
N GLU A 259 -7.86 25.12 30.63
CA GLU A 259 -6.52 25.23 30.03
C GLU A 259 -5.55 24.16 30.54
N GLU A 260 -5.56 23.88 31.84
CA GLU A 260 -4.71 22.87 32.47
C GLU A 260 -4.94 21.47 31.86
N PHE A 261 -6.20 21.09 31.61
CA PHE A 261 -6.53 19.80 31.01
C PHE A 261 -6.22 19.79 29.51
N ARG A 262 -6.51 20.88 28.79
CA ARG A 262 -6.12 21.05 27.39
C ARG A 262 -4.62 20.85 27.21
N ASP A 263 -3.81 21.54 28.01
CA ASP A 263 -2.35 21.52 27.89
C ASP A 263 -1.79 20.15 28.27
N PHE A 264 -2.36 19.50 29.29
CA PHE A 264 -2.03 18.12 29.63
C PHE A 264 -2.35 17.15 28.48
N MET A 265 -3.56 17.22 27.90
CA MET A 265 -3.95 16.36 26.78
C MET A 265 -3.12 16.65 25.52
N HIS A 266 -2.84 17.91 25.23
CA HIS A 266 -1.99 18.31 24.11
C HIS A 266 -0.57 17.80 24.29
N ALA A 267 0.03 17.93 25.48
CA ALA A 267 1.37 17.42 25.76
C ALA A 267 1.48 15.90 25.67
N ARG A 268 0.39 15.16 25.93
CA ARG A 268 0.36 13.69 25.88
C ARG A 268 0.04 13.15 24.49
N SER A 269 -0.86 13.83 23.78
CA SER A 269 -1.24 13.46 22.41
C SER A 269 -0.31 14.02 21.35
N GLU A 270 0.53 14.99 21.72
CA GLU A 270 1.32 15.81 20.80
C GLU A 270 0.46 16.43 19.69
N GLY A 271 -0.83 16.69 19.97
CA GLY A 271 -1.80 17.22 19.02
C GLY A 271 -2.31 16.22 17.99
N ASN A 272 -2.01 14.92 18.12
CA ASN A 272 -2.51 13.90 17.20
C ASN A 272 -3.99 13.55 17.52
N PRO A 273 -4.94 13.76 16.57
CA PRO A 273 -6.36 13.53 16.80
C PRO A 273 -6.69 12.10 17.24
N PHE A 274 -6.10 11.10 16.59
CA PHE A 274 -6.36 9.69 16.94
C PHE A 274 -5.83 9.36 18.34
N VAL A 275 -4.63 9.86 18.68
CA VAL A 275 -4.08 9.69 20.03
C VAL A 275 -5.02 10.28 21.07
N LEU A 276 -5.51 11.49 20.82
CA LEU A 276 -6.42 12.18 21.73
C LEU A 276 -7.72 11.40 21.96
N GLU A 277 -8.37 10.90 20.89
CA GLU A 277 -9.59 10.07 21.01
C GLU A 277 -9.35 8.82 21.85
N GLU A 278 -8.28 8.09 21.57
CA GLU A 278 -7.96 6.85 22.28
C GLU A 278 -7.66 7.13 23.77
N MET A 279 -6.89 8.18 24.08
CA MET A 279 -6.58 8.56 25.46
C MET A 279 -7.83 8.94 26.26
N LEU A 280 -8.72 9.75 25.68
CA LEU A 280 -9.98 10.15 26.32
C LEU A 280 -10.88 8.95 26.55
N LYS A 281 -10.98 8.06 25.57
CA LYS A 281 -11.75 6.82 25.68
C LYS A 281 -11.24 5.93 26.80
N ALA A 282 -9.92 5.72 26.89
CA ALA A 282 -9.32 4.93 27.96
C ALA A 282 -9.61 5.52 29.34
N ALA A 283 -9.60 6.85 29.47
CA ALA A 283 -9.95 7.55 30.71
C ALA A 283 -11.44 7.40 31.06
N ILE A 284 -12.34 7.41 30.08
CA ILE A 284 -13.78 7.15 30.27
C ILE A 284 -14.01 5.73 30.77
N ASP A 285 -13.42 4.74 30.11
CA ASP A 285 -13.58 3.34 30.46
C ASP A 285 -13.03 3.01 31.87
N ARG A 286 -12.07 3.80 32.38
CA ARG A 286 -11.55 3.69 33.77
C ARG A 286 -12.43 4.36 34.81
N GLY A 287 -13.38 5.20 34.38
CA GLY A 287 -14.07 6.14 35.27
C GLY A 287 -13.15 7.23 35.81
N ASP A 288 -12.06 7.55 35.12
CA ASP A 288 -11.23 8.72 35.40
C ASP A 288 -11.89 9.99 34.86
N ILE A 289 -12.61 9.84 33.75
CA ILE A 289 -13.58 10.79 33.21
C ILE A 289 -14.94 10.11 33.26
N TYR A 290 -15.95 10.75 33.83
CA TYR A 290 -17.26 10.16 34.00
C TYR A 290 -18.35 11.22 33.85
N ARG A 291 -19.55 10.77 33.51
CA ARG A 291 -20.72 11.64 33.42
C ARG A 291 -21.45 11.64 34.75
N GLU A 292 -21.56 12.81 35.36
CA GLU A 292 -22.38 13.03 36.56
C GLU A 292 -23.57 13.90 36.14
N GLU A 293 -24.78 13.33 36.27
CA GLU A 293 -26.00 13.90 35.66
C GLU A 293 -25.86 14.15 34.14
N ALA A 294 -25.77 15.42 33.73
CA ALA A 294 -25.64 15.85 32.34
C ALA A 294 -24.22 16.34 31.98
N ASP A 295 -23.37 16.57 32.97
CA ASP A 295 -22.06 17.18 32.79
C ASP A 295 -20.93 16.16 32.87
N TRP A 296 -19.87 16.44 32.11
CA TRP A 296 -18.65 15.65 32.14
C TRP A 296 -17.75 16.10 33.29
N GLN A 297 -17.46 15.17 34.19
CA GLN A 297 -16.54 15.34 35.30
C GLN A 297 -15.27 14.51 35.08
N ARG A 298 -14.19 14.91 35.73
CA ARG A 298 -12.91 14.21 35.69
C ARG A 298 -12.23 14.23 37.05
N LYS A 299 -11.41 13.22 37.32
CA LYS A 299 -10.47 13.27 38.43
C LYS A 299 -9.42 14.39 38.22
N PRO A 300 -8.78 14.88 39.31
CA PRO A 300 -7.65 15.79 39.20
C PRO A 300 -6.57 15.24 38.28
N ILE A 301 -5.83 16.12 37.57
CA ILE A 301 -4.82 15.69 36.58
C ILE A 301 -3.78 14.74 37.20
N ALA A 302 -3.38 15.00 38.46
CA ALA A 302 -2.44 14.16 39.20
C ALA A 302 -2.93 12.72 39.43
N GLU A 303 -4.22 12.47 39.35
CA GLU A 303 -4.84 11.15 39.53
C GLU A 303 -5.23 10.49 38.20
N LEU A 304 -5.20 11.24 37.08
CA LEU A 304 -5.51 10.70 35.76
C LEU A 304 -4.43 9.73 35.31
N ARG A 305 -4.83 8.49 35.03
CA ARG A 305 -3.91 7.46 34.51
C ARG A 305 -4.05 7.36 33.00
N ILE A 306 -3.56 8.39 32.31
CA ILE A 306 -3.51 8.43 30.85
C ILE A 306 -2.24 7.74 30.36
N PRO A 307 -2.33 6.77 29.43
CA PRO A 307 -1.16 6.10 28.86
C PRO A 307 -0.20 7.08 28.17
N GLU A 308 1.08 6.72 28.13
CA GLU A 308 2.11 7.57 27.50
C GLU A 308 2.07 7.47 25.97
N THR A 309 1.55 6.38 25.41
CA THR A 309 1.45 6.18 23.95
C THR A 309 0.09 5.64 23.50
N VAL A 310 -0.22 5.83 22.21
CA VAL A 310 -1.39 5.20 21.55
C VAL A 310 -1.31 3.70 21.56
N ARG A 311 -0.11 3.17 21.34
CA ARG A 311 0.12 1.74 21.38
C ARG A 311 -0.30 1.19 22.75
N ASP A 312 0.15 1.80 23.84
CA ASP A 312 -0.24 1.39 25.20
C ASP A 312 -1.75 1.50 25.40
N THR A 313 -2.36 2.54 24.84
CA THR A 313 -3.81 2.74 24.93
C THR A 313 -4.58 1.62 24.22
N ILE A 314 -4.18 1.26 23.00
CA ILE A 314 -4.78 0.17 22.24
C ILE A 314 -4.56 -1.16 22.95
N LEU A 315 -3.33 -1.44 23.40
CA LEU A 315 -2.99 -2.71 24.04
C LEU A 315 -3.73 -2.89 25.36
N MET A 316 -3.84 -1.85 26.20
CA MET A 316 -4.67 -1.90 27.40
C MET A 316 -6.14 -2.21 27.12
N ARG A 317 -6.67 -1.78 25.96
CA ARG A 317 -8.05 -2.07 25.57
C ARG A 317 -8.20 -3.53 25.16
N VAL A 318 -7.19 -4.09 24.51
CA VAL A 318 -7.12 -5.51 24.17
C VAL A 318 -6.95 -6.37 25.44
N GLU A 319 -6.15 -5.93 26.42
CA GLU A 319 -5.96 -6.60 27.71
C GLU A 319 -7.23 -6.68 28.57
N ARG A 320 -8.19 -5.78 28.34
CA ARG A 320 -9.50 -5.81 29.03
C ARG A 320 -10.48 -6.82 28.44
N LEU A 321 -10.21 -7.29 27.24
CA LEU A 321 -11.04 -8.32 26.62
C LEU A 321 -10.78 -9.66 27.31
N GLU A 322 -11.77 -10.54 27.24
CA GLU A 322 -11.55 -11.92 27.69
C GLU A 322 -10.44 -12.55 26.85
N ALA A 323 -9.67 -13.48 27.44
CA ALA A 323 -8.49 -14.05 26.79
C ALA A 323 -8.79 -14.63 25.38
N GLY A 324 -9.94 -15.28 25.20
CA GLY A 324 -10.38 -15.78 23.89
C GLY A 324 -10.69 -14.68 22.88
N GLN A 325 -11.29 -13.56 23.32
CA GLN A 325 -11.59 -12.42 22.46
C GLN A 325 -10.31 -11.70 22.00
N ALA A 326 -9.34 -11.55 22.90
CA ALA A 326 -8.03 -10.98 22.57
C ALA A 326 -7.27 -11.86 21.56
N GLU A 327 -7.33 -13.19 21.69
CA GLU A 327 -6.69 -14.11 20.74
C GLU A 327 -7.35 -14.04 19.34
N VAL A 328 -8.67 -13.88 19.26
CA VAL A 328 -9.37 -13.64 17.98
C VAL A 328 -8.87 -12.36 17.31
N LEU A 329 -8.70 -11.27 18.07
CA LEU A 329 -8.16 -10.00 17.53
C LEU A 329 -6.70 -10.12 17.09
N ARG A 330 -5.88 -10.92 17.78
CA ARG A 330 -4.50 -11.21 17.35
C ARG A 330 -4.47 -11.99 16.04
N CYS A 331 -5.36 -12.97 15.87
CA CYS A 331 -5.51 -13.70 14.62
C CYS A 331 -5.95 -12.77 13.48
N ALA A 332 -6.93 -11.90 13.73
CA ALA A 332 -7.37 -10.88 12.79
C ALA A 332 -6.21 -9.95 12.39
N ALA A 333 -5.39 -9.50 13.36
CA ALA A 333 -4.25 -8.64 13.10
C ALA A 333 -3.20 -9.31 12.19
N VAL A 334 -3.06 -10.64 12.25
CA VAL A 334 -2.17 -11.39 11.34
C VAL A 334 -2.74 -11.53 9.94
N LEU A 335 -4.07 -11.73 9.79
CA LEU A 335 -4.74 -11.77 8.47
C LEU A 335 -4.63 -10.43 7.72
N GLY A 336 -4.54 -9.31 8.45
CA GLY A 336 -4.28 -7.99 7.90
C GLY A 336 -5.30 -6.95 8.32
N ARG A 337 -5.26 -5.77 7.69
CA ARG A 337 -6.16 -4.64 8.01
C ARG A 337 -7.63 -4.95 7.73
N SER A 338 -7.90 -5.74 6.69
CA SER A 338 -9.23 -6.24 6.32
C SER A 338 -9.16 -7.75 6.21
N PHE A 339 -10.20 -8.45 6.67
CA PHE A 339 -10.20 -9.90 6.70
C PHE A 339 -11.61 -10.49 6.56
N ASP A 340 -11.65 -11.71 6.06
CA ASP A 340 -12.88 -12.50 5.92
C ASP A 340 -13.21 -13.26 7.20
N TYR A 341 -14.49 -13.24 7.58
CA TYR A 341 -14.99 -13.92 8.77
C TYR A 341 -14.73 -15.43 8.77
N GLN A 342 -14.85 -16.12 7.63
CA GLN A 342 -14.60 -17.56 7.56
C GLN A 342 -13.12 -17.90 7.72
N ALA A 343 -12.23 -17.05 7.18
CA ALA A 343 -10.79 -17.19 7.40
C ALA A 343 -10.44 -17.00 8.88
N LEU A 344 -11.03 -16.01 9.55
CA LEU A 344 -10.80 -15.75 10.96
C LEU A 344 -11.26 -16.90 11.86
N ILE A 345 -12.43 -17.49 11.61
CA ILE A 345 -12.92 -18.66 12.38
C ILE A 345 -11.88 -19.78 12.32
N ARG A 346 -11.47 -20.16 11.11
CA ARG A 346 -10.52 -21.26 10.90
C ARG A 346 -9.16 -20.98 11.51
N LEU A 347 -8.67 -19.74 11.43
CA LEU A 347 -7.37 -19.35 11.99
C LEU A 347 -7.38 -19.34 13.53
N SER A 348 -8.46 -18.83 14.13
CA SER A 348 -8.55 -18.69 15.59
C SER A 348 -8.71 -20.03 16.33
N ASP A 349 -9.16 -21.08 15.62
CA ASP A 349 -9.51 -22.39 16.18
C ASP A 349 -10.48 -22.29 17.39
N GLN A 350 -11.35 -21.26 17.36
CA GLN A 350 -12.38 -21.02 18.37
C GLN A 350 -13.76 -21.44 17.86
N GLU A 351 -14.68 -21.72 18.78
CA GLU A 351 -16.09 -21.91 18.42
C GLU A 351 -16.66 -20.67 17.73
N ARG A 352 -17.51 -20.89 16.73
CA ARG A 352 -18.13 -19.84 15.93
C ARG A 352 -18.78 -18.74 16.76
N THR A 353 -19.50 -19.12 17.81
CA THR A 353 -20.19 -18.22 18.74
C THR A 353 -19.21 -17.34 19.53
N ALA A 354 -18.04 -17.87 19.88
CA ALA A 354 -16.99 -17.11 20.56
C ALA A 354 -16.38 -16.05 19.62
N VAL A 355 -16.13 -16.39 18.35
CA VAL A 355 -15.64 -15.44 17.34
C VAL A 355 -16.68 -14.34 17.09
N GLU A 356 -17.96 -14.69 16.93
CA GLU A 356 -19.04 -13.70 16.77
C GLU A 356 -19.12 -12.75 17.98
N THR A 357 -19.00 -13.27 19.20
CA THR A 357 -18.99 -12.47 20.43
C THR A 357 -17.77 -11.54 20.49
N ALA A 358 -16.59 -12.04 20.11
CA ALA A 358 -15.37 -11.24 20.04
C ALA A 358 -15.48 -10.10 19.00
N LEU A 359 -16.02 -10.38 17.81
CA LEU A 359 -16.24 -9.36 16.77
C LEU A 359 -17.25 -8.30 17.22
N GLN A 360 -18.40 -8.71 17.79
CA GLN A 360 -19.37 -7.78 18.34
C GLN A 360 -18.76 -6.89 19.42
N THR A 361 -17.97 -7.48 20.33
CA THR A 361 -17.29 -6.75 21.40
C THR A 361 -16.26 -5.79 20.82
N ALA A 362 -15.46 -6.21 19.84
CA ALA A 362 -14.46 -5.37 19.18
C ALA A 362 -15.10 -4.21 18.39
N VAL A 363 -16.25 -4.42 17.75
CA VAL A 363 -17.02 -3.37 17.07
C VAL A 363 -17.66 -2.40 18.06
N GLN A 364 -18.21 -2.89 19.18
CA GLN A 364 -18.72 -2.05 20.27
C GLN A 364 -17.60 -1.20 20.89
N GLN A 365 -16.44 -1.82 21.06
CA GLN A 365 -15.20 -1.17 21.44
C GLN A 365 -14.61 -0.35 20.28
N GLN A 366 -15.18 -0.31 19.07
CA GLN A 366 -14.66 0.48 17.95
C GLN A 366 -13.20 0.15 17.54
N LEU A 367 -12.71 -1.05 17.86
CA LEU A 367 -11.44 -1.57 17.34
C LEU A 367 -11.60 -2.03 15.89
N LEU A 368 -12.78 -2.58 15.57
CA LEU A 368 -13.17 -3.06 14.26
C LEU A 368 -14.43 -2.35 13.77
N GLU A 369 -14.65 -2.42 12.46
CA GLU A 369 -15.93 -2.09 11.82
C GLU A 369 -16.25 -3.08 10.69
N GLU A 370 -17.55 -3.22 10.41
CA GLU A 370 -18.03 -4.04 9.29
C GLU A 370 -17.87 -3.25 7.98
N GLU A 371 -17.36 -3.93 6.95
CA GLU A 371 -17.14 -3.30 5.66
C GLU A 371 -18.48 -3.11 4.93
N ALA A 372 -18.77 -1.88 4.52
CA ALA A 372 -20.01 -1.55 3.81
C ALA A 372 -20.10 -2.32 2.48
N GLY A 373 -21.27 -2.91 2.21
CA GLY A 373 -21.52 -3.66 0.96
C GLY A 373 -20.96 -5.09 0.92
N SER A 374 -20.19 -5.52 1.92
CA SER A 374 -19.60 -6.87 1.98
C SER A 374 -20.14 -7.66 3.18
N ARG A 375 -20.90 -8.73 2.93
CA ARG A 375 -21.37 -9.61 4.01
C ARG A 375 -20.21 -10.45 4.54
N GLY A 376 -19.89 -10.31 5.83
CA GLY A 376 -18.88 -11.13 6.50
C GLY A 376 -17.43 -10.66 6.33
N ARG A 377 -17.21 -9.42 5.87
CA ARG A 377 -15.89 -8.78 5.94
C ARG A 377 -15.84 -7.74 7.04
N TYR A 378 -14.71 -7.75 7.75
CA TYR A 378 -14.40 -6.84 8.82
C TYR A 378 -13.08 -6.15 8.52
N ARG A 379 -12.92 -4.94 9.03
CA ARG A 379 -11.64 -4.23 8.98
C ARG A 379 -11.34 -3.56 10.30
N PHE A 380 -10.06 -3.39 10.58
CA PHE A 380 -9.63 -2.52 11.66
C PHE A 380 -10.03 -1.09 11.32
N ARG A 381 -10.65 -0.44 12.31
CA ARG A 381 -11.13 0.93 12.15
C ARG A 381 -9.97 1.89 11.82
N HIS A 382 -8.81 1.62 12.42
CA HIS A 382 -7.58 2.37 12.20
C HIS A 382 -6.41 1.40 11.98
N ALA A 383 -5.52 1.72 11.02
CA ALA A 383 -4.33 0.92 10.75
C ALA A 383 -3.45 0.76 12.01
N LEU A 384 -3.28 1.83 12.79
CA LEU A 384 -2.57 1.82 14.08
C LEU A 384 -3.11 0.79 15.08
N THR A 385 -4.40 0.45 15.03
CA THR A 385 -4.98 -0.59 15.89
C THR A 385 -4.47 -1.97 15.50
N GLN A 386 -4.44 -2.28 14.20
CA GLN A 386 -3.87 -3.53 13.70
C GLN A 386 -2.37 -3.58 13.97
N GLU A 387 -1.64 -2.52 13.67
CA GLU A 387 -0.19 -2.40 13.88
C GLU A 387 0.17 -2.63 15.36
N ALA A 388 -0.50 -1.95 16.29
CA ALA A 388 -0.23 -2.11 17.73
C ALA A 388 -0.44 -3.56 18.20
N ILE A 389 -1.52 -4.21 17.77
CA ILE A 389 -1.84 -5.61 18.14
C ILE A 389 -0.83 -6.57 17.50
N TYR A 390 -0.52 -6.38 16.22
CA TYR A 390 0.44 -7.21 15.49
C TYR A 390 1.86 -7.07 16.06
N GLU A 391 2.27 -5.85 16.40
CA GLU A 391 3.59 -5.55 16.97
C GLU A 391 3.78 -6.04 18.41
N ASP A 392 2.69 -6.27 19.14
CA ASP A 392 2.71 -6.86 20.48
C ASP A 392 2.94 -8.38 20.45
N LEU A 393 2.66 -9.03 19.31
CA LEU A 393 2.92 -10.45 19.17
C LEU A 393 4.42 -10.74 19.25
N SER A 394 4.79 -11.75 20.04
CA SER A 394 6.15 -12.29 20.03
C SER A 394 6.48 -12.88 18.64
N ALA A 395 7.75 -12.85 18.24
CA ALA A 395 8.16 -13.40 16.94
C ALA A 395 7.72 -14.87 16.73
N PRO A 396 7.86 -15.80 17.72
CA PRO A 396 7.33 -17.16 17.60
C PRO A 396 5.81 -17.22 17.42
N THR A 397 5.05 -16.34 18.11
CA THR A 397 3.60 -16.27 17.94
C THR A 397 3.23 -15.80 16.54
N ARG A 398 3.91 -14.78 16.00
CA ARG A 398 3.69 -14.30 14.63
C ARG A 398 3.97 -15.40 13.62
N GLU A 399 5.10 -16.09 13.75
CA GLU A 399 5.49 -17.19 12.84
C GLU A 399 4.43 -18.31 12.86
N ARG A 400 3.98 -18.74 14.04
CA ARG A 400 2.91 -19.73 14.19
C ARG A 400 1.61 -19.28 13.52
N LEU A 401 1.16 -18.05 13.79
CA LEU A 401 -0.08 -17.53 13.24
C LEU A 401 0.01 -17.31 11.72
N HIS A 402 1.15 -16.86 11.20
CA HIS A 402 1.37 -16.77 9.75
C HIS A 402 1.38 -18.15 9.09
N SER A 403 1.95 -19.18 9.75
CA SER A 403 1.89 -20.55 9.23
C SER A 403 0.44 -21.03 9.13
N ALA A 404 -0.34 -20.88 10.20
CA ALA A 404 -1.75 -21.28 10.19
C ALA A 404 -2.58 -20.47 9.18
N ALA A 405 -2.31 -19.16 9.05
CA ALA A 405 -2.97 -18.31 8.06
C ALA A 405 -2.65 -18.77 6.63
N ALA A 406 -1.40 -19.14 6.34
CA ALA A 406 -1.01 -19.67 5.03
C ALA A 406 -1.81 -20.94 4.68
N ASP A 407 -2.00 -21.85 5.64
CA ASP A 407 -2.77 -23.09 5.42
C ASP A 407 -4.25 -22.78 5.14
N VAL A 408 -4.88 -21.96 5.99
CA VAL A 408 -6.28 -21.55 5.84
C VAL A 408 -6.55 -20.84 4.50
N LEU A 409 -5.65 -19.95 4.11
CA LEU A 409 -5.77 -19.16 2.89
C LEU A 409 -5.47 -19.97 1.63
N SER A 410 -4.60 -20.98 1.71
CA SER A 410 -4.27 -21.86 0.57
C SER A 410 -5.45 -22.70 0.09
N GLU A 411 -6.39 -23.03 0.97
CA GLU A 411 -7.58 -23.82 0.63
C GLU A 411 -8.66 -23.01 -0.11
N ARG A 412 -8.54 -21.68 -0.14
CA ARG A 412 -9.54 -20.79 -0.71
C ARG A 412 -9.18 -20.44 -2.15
N ALA A 413 -10.07 -20.80 -3.08
CA ALA A 413 -9.87 -20.53 -4.50
C ALA A 413 -9.80 -19.03 -4.84
N GLU A 414 -10.44 -18.18 -4.04
CA GLU A 414 -10.50 -16.73 -4.24
C GLU A 414 -9.26 -16.00 -3.71
N THR A 415 -8.48 -16.62 -2.84
CA THR A 415 -7.32 -15.98 -2.23
C THR A 415 -6.17 -15.89 -3.23
N SER A 416 -5.51 -14.72 -3.27
CA SER A 416 -4.39 -14.52 -4.17
C SER A 416 -3.20 -15.40 -3.75
N ARG A 417 -2.50 -16.01 -4.72
CA ARG A 417 -1.28 -16.79 -4.44
C ARG A 417 -0.21 -15.96 -3.76
N ALA A 418 -0.21 -14.67 -4.02
CA ALA A 418 0.78 -13.75 -3.53
C ALA A 418 0.55 -13.38 -2.04
N GLU A 419 -0.71 -13.34 -1.59
CA GLU A 419 -1.07 -13.29 -0.16
C GLU A 419 -0.66 -14.58 0.57
N VAL A 420 -0.95 -15.76 0.00
CA VAL A 420 -0.46 -17.04 0.55
C VAL A 420 1.07 -17.06 0.65
N ALA A 421 1.76 -16.60 -0.40
CA ALA A 421 3.21 -16.51 -0.42
C ALA A 421 3.73 -15.56 0.68
N PHE A 422 3.05 -14.44 0.95
CA PHE A 422 3.39 -13.56 2.06
C PHE A 422 3.35 -14.30 3.40
N HIS A 423 2.25 -14.99 3.70
CA HIS A 423 2.13 -15.73 4.95
C HIS A 423 3.16 -16.87 5.08
N LEU A 424 3.43 -17.62 4.00
CA LEU A 424 4.46 -18.67 4.01
C LEU A 424 5.86 -18.11 4.31
N ARG A 425 6.21 -16.95 3.72
CA ARG A 425 7.50 -16.29 3.97
C ARG A 425 7.59 -15.75 5.40
N SER A 426 6.55 -15.10 5.88
CA SER A 426 6.46 -14.59 7.25
C SER A 426 6.48 -15.72 8.30
N ALA A 427 6.14 -16.95 7.89
CA ALA A 427 6.25 -18.17 8.68
C ALA A 427 7.57 -18.95 8.49
N ASN A 428 8.54 -18.42 7.76
CA ASN A 428 9.79 -19.11 7.37
C ASN A 428 9.60 -20.46 6.65
N ARG A 429 8.43 -20.74 6.07
CA ARG A 429 8.13 -21.95 5.28
C ARG A 429 8.67 -21.83 3.86
N TRP A 430 9.97 -21.55 3.72
CA TRP A 430 10.61 -21.17 2.46
C TRP A 430 10.53 -22.26 1.38
N GLN A 431 10.55 -23.54 1.76
CA GLN A 431 10.44 -24.65 0.80
C GLN A 431 9.10 -24.63 0.05
N GLU A 432 8.01 -24.34 0.76
CA GLU A 432 6.69 -24.19 0.16
C GLU A 432 6.54 -22.82 -0.52
N ALA A 433 7.09 -21.77 0.09
CA ALA A 433 6.98 -20.40 -0.40
C ALA A 433 7.57 -20.21 -1.80
N VAL A 434 8.62 -20.95 -2.20
CA VAL A 434 9.27 -20.80 -3.52
C VAL A 434 8.27 -20.97 -4.66
N GLN A 435 7.54 -22.09 -4.67
CA GLN A 435 6.61 -22.41 -5.76
C GLN A 435 5.41 -21.44 -5.76
N VAL A 436 4.86 -21.14 -4.58
CA VAL A 436 3.74 -20.20 -4.46
C VAL A 436 4.14 -18.79 -4.88
N THR A 437 5.37 -18.36 -4.56
CA THR A 437 5.91 -17.05 -4.97
C THR A 437 6.17 -16.99 -6.48
N MET A 438 6.58 -18.09 -7.11
CA MET A 438 6.70 -18.16 -8.58
C MET A 438 5.35 -18.00 -9.27
N GLU A 439 4.31 -18.66 -8.74
CA GLU A 439 2.93 -18.54 -9.24
C GLU A 439 2.37 -17.13 -9.03
N ALA A 440 2.63 -16.54 -7.86
CA ALA A 440 2.31 -15.15 -7.57
C ALA A 440 2.94 -14.19 -8.58
N ALA A 441 4.23 -14.36 -8.88
CA ALA A 441 4.94 -13.52 -9.85
C ALA A 441 4.38 -13.69 -11.27
N ALA A 442 4.08 -14.92 -11.68
CA ALA A 442 3.45 -15.18 -12.98
C ALA A 442 2.03 -14.57 -13.07
N ALA A 443 1.26 -14.64 -11.99
CA ALA A 443 -0.06 -14.02 -11.91
C ALA A 443 0.01 -12.48 -11.96
N ALA A 444 1.06 -11.88 -11.41
CA ALA A 444 1.33 -10.44 -11.54
C ALA A 444 1.68 -10.07 -12.99
N GLU A 445 2.56 -10.82 -13.66
CA GLU A 445 2.88 -10.59 -15.07
C GLU A 445 1.66 -10.71 -15.99
N ALA A 446 0.78 -11.68 -15.75
CA ALA A 446 -0.45 -11.87 -16.52
C ALA A 446 -1.36 -10.62 -16.45
N ARG A 447 -1.28 -9.88 -15.35
CA ARG A 447 -1.96 -8.59 -15.12
C ARG A 447 -1.13 -7.37 -15.51
N LEU A 448 0.01 -7.56 -16.17
CA LEU A 448 0.96 -6.50 -16.55
C LEU A 448 1.57 -5.76 -15.34
N GLY A 449 1.61 -6.41 -14.17
CA GLY A 449 2.27 -5.94 -12.95
C GLY A 449 3.73 -6.38 -12.90
N TYR A 450 4.55 -5.79 -13.78
CA TYR A 450 5.94 -6.26 -13.97
C TYR A 450 6.86 -5.87 -12.81
N GLY A 451 6.57 -4.77 -12.11
CA GLY A 451 7.34 -4.37 -10.94
C GLY A 451 7.17 -5.35 -9.76
N GLU A 452 5.94 -5.82 -9.54
CA GLU A 452 5.60 -6.79 -8.51
C GLU A 452 6.18 -8.16 -8.86
N ALA A 453 6.05 -8.58 -10.13
CA ALA A 453 6.69 -9.80 -10.62
C ALA A 453 8.21 -9.76 -10.43
N ALA A 454 8.87 -8.66 -10.79
CA ALA A 454 10.31 -8.50 -10.59
C ALA A 454 10.70 -8.54 -9.10
N ALA A 455 9.89 -7.93 -8.22
CA ALA A 455 10.12 -7.98 -6.78
C ALA A 455 10.01 -9.42 -6.25
N LEU A 456 8.94 -10.14 -6.60
CA LEU A 456 8.72 -11.53 -6.21
C LEU A 456 9.82 -12.47 -6.73
N TYR A 457 10.23 -12.33 -8.00
CA TYR A 457 11.35 -13.11 -8.54
C TYR A 457 12.68 -12.77 -7.85
N SER A 458 12.91 -11.50 -7.52
CA SER A 458 14.13 -11.08 -6.80
C SER A 458 14.21 -11.70 -5.41
N LEU A 459 13.08 -11.87 -4.72
CA LEU A 459 13.01 -12.55 -3.41
C LEU A 459 13.45 -14.01 -3.48
N LEU A 460 13.29 -14.67 -4.64
CA LEU A 460 13.63 -16.08 -4.83
C LEU A 460 15.09 -16.31 -5.22
N LEU A 461 15.81 -15.28 -5.68
CA LEU A 461 17.20 -15.41 -6.13
C LEU A 461 18.16 -15.99 -5.07
N PRO A 462 18.06 -15.63 -3.77
CA PRO A 462 18.91 -16.24 -2.74
C PRO A 462 18.56 -17.71 -2.45
N LEU A 463 17.33 -18.14 -2.78
CA LEU A 463 16.82 -19.48 -2.47
C LEU A 463 17.06 -20.46 -3.63
N VAL A 464 16.90 -20.00 -4.87
CA VAL A 464 17.09 -20.79 -6.09
C VAL A 464 18.51 -20.54 -6.61
N THR A 465 19.48 -21.30 -6.11
CA THR A 465 20.91 -21.00 -6.24
C THR A 465 21.61 -21.69 -7.41
N THR A 466 21.05 -22.77 -7.97
CA THR A 466 21.70 -23.55 -9.03
C THR A 466 20.70 -24.17 -9.99
N GLY A 467 21.21 -24.70 -11.09
CA GLY A 467 20.43 -25.47 -12.05
C GLY A 467 19.57 -24.63 -12.98
N ILE A 468 18.72 -25.34 -13.73
CA ILE A 468 17.86 -24.78 -14.76
C ILE A 468 16.82 -23.80 -14.18
N ASP A 469 16.35 -24.03 -12.95
CA ASP A 469 15.36 -23.17 -12.30
C ASP A 469 15.93 -21.79 -12.01
N ARG A 470 17.21 -21.69 -11.63
CA ARG A 470 17.88 -20.40 -11.48
C ARG A 470 18.02 -19.67 -12.82
N ALA A 471 18.34 -20.42 -13.88
CA ALA A 471 18.48 -19.86 -15.22
C ALA A 471 17.15 -19.26 -15.71
N ARG A 472 16.06 -20.00 -15.54
CA ARG A 472 14.69 -19.57 -15.84
C ARG A 472 14.26 -18.37 -14.99
N LEU A 473 14.51 -18.41 -13.68
CA LEU A 473 14.20 -17.32 -12.77
C LEU A 473 14.90 -16.01 -13.18
N LEU A 474 16.19 -16.08 -13.53
CA LEU A 474 16.95 -14.92 -14.02
C LEU A 474 16.39 -14.40 -15.35
N CYS A 475 16.04 -15.29 -16.27
CA CYS A 475 15.45 -14.87 -17.54
C CYS A 475 14.13 -14.13 -17.31
N ARG A 476 13.22 -14.71 -16.53
CA ARG A 476 11.91 -14.11 -16.18
C ARG A 476 12.07 -12.78 -15.45
N LEU A 477 12.97 -12.70 -14.48
CA LEU A 477 13.29 -11.44 -13.78
C LEU A 477 13.83 -10.37 -14.76
N GLY A 478 14.72 -10.75 -15.66
CA GLY A 478 15.28 -9.81 -16.63
C GLY A 478 14.25 -9.32 -17.67
N GLU A 479 13.30 -10.17 -18.05
CA GLU A 479 12.14 -9.77 -18.86
C GLU A 479 11.22 -8.80 -18.11
N ALA A 480 10.91 -9.09 -16.84
CA ALA A 480 10.14 -8.19 -15.99
C ALA A 480 10.84 -6.81 -15.84
N TYR A 481 12.15 -6.79 -15.65
CA TYR A 481 12.94 -5.55 -15.63
C TYR A 481 12.88 -4.77 -16.94
N TRP A 482 12.89 -5.46 -18.08
CA TRP A 482 12.70 -4.80 -19.38
C TRP A 482 11.31 -4.18 -19.50
N LEU A 483 10.26 -4.93 -19.17
CA LEU A 483 8.87 -4.52 -19.32
C LEU A 483 8.46 -3.37 -18.36
N MET A 484 9.09 -3.28 -17.18
CA MET A 484 8.96 -2.11 -16.29
C MET A 484 9.82 -0.90 -16.71
N GLY A 485 10.50 -0.96 -17.86
CA GLY A 485 11.26 0.18 -18.39
C GLY A 485 12.68 0.33 -17.82
N THR A 486 13.27 -0.75 -17.30
CA THR A 486 14.67 -0.77 -16.83
C THR A 486 15.55 -1.68 -17.71
N PRO A 487 15.68 -1.42 -19.03
CA PRO A 487 16.39 -2.29 -19.97
C PRO A 487 17.88 -2.51 -19.60
N GLY A 488 18.46 -1.58 -18.84
CA GLY A 488 19.82 -1.71 -18.30
C GLY A 488 19.97 -2.91 -17.37
N ARG A 489 19.06 -3.03 -16.38
CA ARG A 489 19.00 -4.15 -15.44
C ARG A 489 18.55 -5.42 -16.14
N GLY A 490 17.51 -5.31 -16.99
CA GLY A 490 17.02 -6.44 -17.80
C GLY A 490 18.13 -7.11 -18.61
N ALA A 491 18.97 -6.32 -19.30
CA ALA A 491 20.10 -6.87 -20.06
C ALA A 491 21.13 -7.60 -19.19
N GLU A 492 21.43 -7.08 -18.00
CA GLU A 492 22.41 -7.68 -17.09
C GLU A 492 21.88 -9.02 -16.55
N THR A 493 20.62 -9.06 -16.09
CA THR A 493 20.00 -10.27 -15.57
C THR A 493 19.75 -11.33 -16.67
N LEU A 494 19.28 -10.92 -17.84
CA LEU A 494 19.06 -11.82 -18.98
C LEU A 494 20.36 -12.46 -19.49
N ALA A 495 21.46 -11.72 -19.49
CA ALA A 495 22.75 -12.26 -19.94
C ALA A 495 23.18 -13.46 -19.08
N ASP A 496 23.05 -13.36 -17.76
CA ASP A 496 23.36 -14.45 -16.83
C ASP A 496 22.40 -15.63 -16.99
N GLY A 497 21.09 -15.37 -17.10
CA GLY A 497 20.09 -16.42 -17.28
C GLY A 497 20.25 -17.20 -18.59
N VAL A 498 20.46 -16.48 -19.70
CA VAL A 498 20.71 -17.08 -21.02
C VAL A 498 21.96 -17.96 -20.98
N ALA A 499 23.06 -17.46 -20.43
CA ALA A 499 24.30 -18.23 -20.36
C ALA A 499 24.14 -19.54 -19.58
N LEU A 500 23.34 -19.54 -18.50
CA LEU A 500 23.04 -20.73 -17.73
C LEU A 500 22.13 -21.72 -18.48
N LEU A 501 21.12 -21.23 -19.20
CA LEU A 501 20.27 -22.09 -20.05
C LEU A 501 21.11 -22.79 -21.13
N GLU A 502 22.05 -22.08 -21.75
CA GLU A 502 22.96 -22.68 -22.72
C GLU A 502 23.86 -23.76 -22.12
N GLN A 503 24.42 -23.50 -20.94
CA GLN A 503 25.25 -24.48 -20.22
C GLN A 503 24.43 -25.73 -19.85
N ALA A 504 23.13 -25.56 -19.58
CA ALA A 504 22.20 -26.65 -19.32
C ALA A 504 21.72 -27.38 -20.60
N GLY A 505 22.11 -26.92 -21.79
CA GLY A 505 21.70 -27.51 -23.07
C GLY A 505 20.37 -27.01 -23.63
N GLU A 506 19.70 -26.07 -22.95
CA GLU A 506 18.38 -25.53 -23.31
C GLU A 506 18.48 -24.44 -24.39
N SER A 507 19.02 -24.82 -25.54
CA SER A 507 19.39 -23.87 -26.61
C SER A 507 18.21 -23.11 -27.20
N LEU A 508 17.03 -23.74 -27.28
CA LEU A 508 15.82 -23.11 -27.82
C LEU A 508 15.23 -22.08 -26.86
N GLU A 509 15.12 -22.43 -25.57
CA GLU A 509 14.67 -21.52 -24.52
C GLU A 509 15.62 -20.33 -24.39
N ALA A 510 16.93 -20.60 -24.38
CA ALA A 510 17.97 -19.57 -24.40
C ALA A 510 17.84 -18.63 -25.62
N ALA A 511 17.55 -19.17 -26.80
CA ALA A 511 17.36 -18.37 -28.02
C ALA A 511 16.17 -17.41 -27.92
N GLY A 512 15.08 -17.82 -27.27
CA GLY A 512 13.93 -16.95 -26.98
C GLY A 512 14.34 -15.74 -26.14
N HIS A 513 14.96 -15.97 -24.98
CA HIS A 513 15.39 -14.91 -24.08
C HIS A 513 16.50 -14.02 -24.66
N ARG A 514 17.31 -14.52 -25.59
CA ARG A 514 18.30 -13.70 -26.33
C ARG A 514 17.67 -12.61 -27.18
N LEU A 515 16.48 -12.84 -27.74
CA LEU A 515 15.77 -11.81 -28.49
C LEU A 515 15.42 -10.64 -27.55
N THR A 516 14.95 -10.95 -26.34
CA THR A 516 14.66 -9.95 -25.32
C THR A 516 15.92 -9.23 -24.84
N LEU A 517 17.02 -9.96 -24.63
CA LEU A 517 18.33 -9.37 -24.32
C LEU A 517 18.80 -8.41 -25.42
N GLY A 518 18.65 -8.79 -26.69
CA GLY A 518 18.97 -7.95 -27.83
C GLY A 518 18.16 -6.63 -27.84
N ARG A 519 16.86 -6.69 -27.53
CA ARG A 519 16.00 -5.50 -27.38
C ARG A 519 16.48 -4.61 -26.24
N CYS A 520 16.77 -5.18 -25.07
CA CYS A 520 17.30 -4.44 -23.93
C CYS A 520 18.60 -3.69 -24.27
N LEU A 521 19.53 -4.37 -24.95
CA LEU A 521 20.81 -3.78 -25.37
C LEU A 521 20.61 -2.68 -26.41
N TRP A 522 19.68 -2.85 -27.35
CA TRP A 522 19.34 -1.83 -28.34
C TRP A 522 18.77 -0.56 -27.68
N GLU A 523 17.83 -0.70 -26.74
CA GLU A 523 17.26 0.43 -25.99
C GLU A 523 18.31 1.14 -25.11
N LYS A 524 19.13 0.37 -24.38
CA LYS A 524 20.27 0.88 -23.59
C LYS A 524 21.24 1.66 -24.47
N GLY A 525 21.53 1.16 -25.68
CA GLY A 525 22.36 1.82 -26.68
C GLY A 525 21.74 3.12 -27.20
N ARG A 526 20.43 3.15 -27.46
CA ARG A 526 19.70 4.34 -27.92
C ARG A 526 19.72 5.47 -26.90
N ALA A 527 19.53 5.15 -25.60
CA ALA A 527 19.62 6.11 -24.51
C ALA A 527 21.04 6.74 -24.38
N ARG A 528 22.09 5.95 -24.62
CA ARG A 528 23.48 6.44 -24.68
C ARG A 528 23.80 7.23 -25.96
N GLY A 529 23.13 6.93 -27.07
CA GLY A 529 23.27 7.64 -28.34
C GLY A 529 22.62 9.03 -28.35
N LEU A 530 21.45 9.17 -27.71
CA LEU A 530 20.71 10.44 -27.58
C LEU A 530 21.44 11.51 -26.74
N SER A 531 22.34 11.11 -25.85
CA SER A 531 23.21 12.05 -25.11
C SER A 531 24.49 12.42 -25.88
N ARG A 532 24.75 11.86 -27.07
CA ARG A 532 26.01 12.06 -27.80
C ARG A 532 25.91 12.46 -29.28
N TRP A 533 24.75 12.51 -29.93
CA TRP A 533 24.69 12.80 -31.36
C TRP A 533 23.54 13.72 -31.78
N GLY A 534 23.90 14.89 -32.31
CA GLY A 534 23.07 15.70 -33.21
C GLY A 534 22.86 15.00 -34.57
N PRO A 535 22.04 15.59 -35.47
CA PRO A 535 21.42 14.88 -36.57
C PRO A 535 22.39 14.64 -37.72
N ALA A 536 23.05 13.46 -37.74
CA ALA A 536 23.47 12.71 -38.93
C ALA A 536 24.41 11.56 -38.54
N ALA A 537 23.88 10.33 -38.44
CA ALA A 537 24.69 9.14 -38.60
C ALA A 537 23.82 7.97 -39.09
N SER A 538 24.00 7.62 -40.36
CA SER A 538 23.37 6.47 -41.02
C SER A 538 23.88 5.15 -40.44
N TRP A 539 22.97 4.28 -40.03
CA TRP A 539 23.28 2.91 -39.59
C TRP A 539 23.57 2.01 -40.80
N ARG A 540 24.72 1.33 -40.83
CA ARG A 540 24.93 0.13 -41.66
C ARG A 540 24.90 -1.08 -40.74
N TRP A 541 23.94 -1.98 -40.95
CA TRP A 541 23.89 -3.28 -40.30
C TRP A 541 24.80 -4.26 -41.04
N SER A 542 25.67 -4.95 -40.31
CA SER A 542 26.48 -6.07 -40.81
C SER A 542 25.80 -7.38 -40.45
N THR A 543 25.28 -8.09 -41.45
CA THR A 543 24.58 -9.38 -41.40
C THR A 543 25.52 -10.57 -41.16
N SER A 544 26.37 -10.52 -40.13
CA SER A 544 27.35 -11.59 -39.85
C SER A 544 27.01 -12.49 -38.65
N ALA A 545 25.77 -12.48 -38.14
CA ALA A 545 25.38 -13.24 -36.94
C ALA A 545 24.54 -14.50 -37.22
N LEU A 546 24.69 -15.15 -38.39
CA LEU A 546 23.93 -16.37 -38.74
C LEU A 546 24.78 -17.59 -39.15
N ARG A 547 26.08 -17.62 -38.84
CA ARG A 547 26.88 -18.85 -39.07
C ARG A 547 27.89 -19.10 -37.96
N GLY A 548 27.72 -20.26 -37.32
CA GLY A 548 28.83 -21.12 -36.96
C GLY A 548 29.44 -20.89 -35.58
N CYS A 549 29.53 -21.99 -34.84
CA CYS A 549 30.32 -22.18 -33.64
C CYS A 549 31.71 -21.52 -33.66
N THR A 550 32.20 -21.29 -32.44
CA THR A 550 33.60 -21.24 -31.98
C THR A 550 34.45 -19.99 -32.24
N PHE A 551 34.83 -19.37 -31.11
CA PHE A 551 36.18 -19.00 -30.64
C PHE A 551 36.53 -17.51 -30.35
N SER A 552 37.01 -17.34 -29.11
CA SER A 552 38.02 -16.41 -28.56
C SER A 552 37.78 -14.90 -28.53
N THR A 553 37.61 -14.42 -27.29
CA THR A 553 38.28 -13.27 -26.66
C THR A 553 39.05 -12.30 -27.57
N CYS A 554 38.63 -11.04 -27.60
CA CYS A 554 39.49 -9.92 -27.98
C CYS A 554 39.31 -8.74 -27.01
N THR A 555 40.37 -8.51 -26.24
CA THR A 555 40.63 -7.34 -25.40
C THR A 555 40.79 -6.08 -26.26
N ALA A 556 40.12 -5.00 -25.86
CA ALA A 556 40.19 -3.71 -26.55
C ALA A 556 41.42 -2.89 -26.10
N VAL A 557 42.25 -2.45 -27.06
CA VAL A 557 43.27 -1.39 -26.87
C VAL A 557 42.83 -0.16 -27.66
N PRO A 558 42.67 1.02 -27.05
CA PRO A 558 42.25 2.22 -27.79
C PRO A 558 43.45 2.90 -28.48
N ARG A 559 43.35 3.13 -29.79
CA ARG A 559 44.29 3.92 -30.59
C ARG A 559 44.11 5.43 -30.33
N GLY A 560 45.14 6.06 -29.78
CA GLY A 560 45.25 7.51 -29.57
C GLY A 560 45.56 8.30 -30.85
N ARG A 561 44.98 9.51 -30.93
CA ARG A 561 45.08 10.49 -32.02
C ARG A 561 46.49 11.05 -32.20
N TRP A 562 46.83 11.35 -33.45
CA TRP A 562 48.01 12.10 -33.87
C TRP A 562 47.81 13.63 -33.86
N ARG A 563 48.96 14.33 -33.74
CA ARG A 563 49.28 15.78 -33.93
C ARG A 563 49.22 16.64 -32.65
N ARG A 564 50.22 17.47 -32.30
CA ARG A 564 51.13 18.32 -33.11
C ARG A 564 52.50 18.54 -32.41
N ARG A 565 53.50 18.79 -33.25
CA ARG A 565 54.92 19.13 -32.97
C ARG A 565 55.12 20.29 -31.97
N ARG A 566 56.17 20.21 -31.16
CA ARG A 566 57.21 21.26 -31.01
C ARG A 566 58.55 20.66 -30.57
N SER A 567 59.60 21.28 -31.09
CA SER A 567 61.01 20.90 -31.14
C SER A 567 61.80 21.18 -29.86
N ARG A 568 62.77 20.30 -29.51
CA ARG A 568 64.22 20.61 -29.34
C ARG A 568 64.98 19.35 -28.85
N ARG A 569 66.06 19.00 -29.56
CA ARG A 569 67.13 18.04 -29.21
C ARG A 569 68.08 18.66 -28.12
N PRO A 570 69.22 18.04 -27.74
CA PRO A 570 69.41 16.76 -27.04
C PRO A 570 70.44 16.88 -25.88
N ARG A 571 70.55 15.92 -24.96
CA ARG A 571 71.84 15.58 -24.31
C ARG A 571 71.92 14.09 -23.94
N ARG A 572 72.93 13.43 -24.49
CA ARG A 572 73.60 12.18 -24.04
C ARG A 572 74.65 12.55 -22.96
N PRO A 573 75.46 11.63 -22.38
CA PRO A 573 75.36 10.17 -22.15
C PRO A 573 75.85 9.73 -20.73
N GLY A 574 75.86 8.41 -20.46
CA GLY A 574 76.66 7.76 -19.40
C GLY A 574 76.02 6.42 -18.97
N ARG A 575 76.31 5.26 -19.56
CA ARG A 575 77.46 4.32 -19.43
C ARG A 575 77.78 3.84 -18.01
N MET A 576 77.74 2.50 -17.87
CA MET A 576 78.51 1.61 -16.97
C MET A 576 78.04 1.59 -15.48
N THR A 577 77.94 0.47 -14.74
CA THR A 577 78.51 -0.89 -14.88
C THR A 577 77.86 -1.84 -13.86
N CYS A 578 77.86 -3.14 -14.22
CA CYS A 578 78.07 -4.38 -13.44
C CYS A 578 77.77 -4.52 -11.93
N GLY A 579 77.27 -5.72 -11.60
CA GLY A 579 77.52 -6.44 -10.34
C GLY A 579 76.25 -7.10 -9.78
N SER A 580 75.87 -8.32 -10.18
CA SER A 580 76.26 -9.63 -9.62
C SER A 580 76.01 -9.78 -8.11
N GLY A 581 75.19 -10.75 -7.72
CA GLY A 581 75.06 -11.12 -6.31
C GLY A 581 74.04 -12.20 -5.99
N ARG A 582 74.25 -13.39 -6.57
CA ARG A 582 73.78 -14.75 -6.18
C ARG A 582 72.30 -15.08 -6.09
#